data_AF-A0A382IGS1-F1
#
_entry.id   AF-A0A382IGS1-F1
#
_cell.length_a   1.000
_cell.length_b   1.000
_cell.length_c   1.000
_cell.angle_alpha   90.00
_cell.angle_beta   90.00
_cell.angle_gamma   90.00
#
_symmetry.space_group_name_H-M   'P 1'
#
loop_
_entity.id
_entity.type
_entity.pdbx_description
1 polymer ?
#
loop_
_entity_poly.entity_id
_entity_poly.type
_entity_poly.pdbx_seq_one_letter_code
_entity_poly.pdbx_strand_id
1 'polypeptide(L)'
;VGCELNLLDRSKGGSSADPVLLELPDGRIRIQSPVYSLPLAYVSRRESKIYVAYESRIGVSVLLAAHISVSSGLWRIPLLGDDVGVPIDAGDAEREFVEHDIREWDPEMLPIEGDYRVQKGAPTLREVSLHCVPVLPEKGWVSGGPWSIMGCDGVADQLCREVFASIGQGR
;
A
#
# COMPACT_ATOMS: atom_id res chain seq x y z
N VAL A 1 19.74 22.10 -20.05
CA VAL A 1 19.10 22.95 -19.03
C VAL A 1 18.86 22.05 -17.83
N GLY A 2 19.60 22.28 -16.75
CA GLY A 2 19.62 21.40 -15.58
C GLY A 2 18.34 21.51 -14.78
N CYS A 3 17.77 20.38 -14.38
CA CYS A 3 16.58 20.31 -13.54
C CYS A 3 17.01 20.02 -12.10
N GLU A 4 16.56 20.85 -11.16
CA GLU A 4 16.72 20.62 -9.72
C GLU A 4 15.58 19.73 -9.21
N LEU A 5 15.93 18.65 -8.51
CA LEU A 5 15.02 17.69 -7.91
C LEU A 5 14.24 18.36 -6.77
N ASN A 6 12.93 18.54 -6.91
CA ASN A 6 12.08 19.09 -5.85
C ASN A 6 10.85 18.20 -5.66
N LEU A 7 10.90 17.33 -4.66
CA LEU A 7 9.75 16.60 -4.16
C LEU A 7 9.11 17.46 -3.07
N LEU A 8 8.02 18.14 -3.40
CA LEU A 8 7.34 19.03 -2.46
C LEU A 8 6.39 18.20 -1.58
N ASP A 9 6.92 17.55 -0.55
CA ASP A 9 6.10 17.06 0.55
C ASP A 9 5.73 18.25 1.46
N ARG A 10 4.45 18.64 1.45
CA ARG A 10 3.92 19.65 2.39
C ARG A 10 3.31 19.01 3.64
N SER A 11 3.87 17.90 4.11
CA SER A 11 3.53 17.37 5.43
C SER A 11 4.03 18.33 6.53
N LYS A 12 3.12 18.78 7.38
CA LYS A 12 3.49 19.56 8.57
C LYS A 12 4.23 18.65 9.55
N GLY A 13 5.56 18.71 9.53
CA GLY A 13 6.42 18.32 10.65
C GLY A 13 6.42 16.84 11.03
N GLY A 14 7.20 16.06 10.31
CA GLY A 14 7.58 14.69 10.67
C GLY A 14 8.52 14.20 9.57
N SER A 15 9.62 13.55 9.93
CA SER A 15 10.61 13.04 8.97
C SER A 15 10.00 11.91 8.11
N SER A 16 9.17 12.28 7.14
CA SER A 16 8.62 11.42 6.12
C SER A 16 9.61 11.36 4.97
N ALA A 17 10.58 10.46 5.09
CA ALA A 17 10.82 9.49 4.03
C ALA A 17 10.32 9.83 2.62
N ASP A 18 11.23 10.19 1.71
CA ASP A 18 10.87 10.52 0.32
C ASP A 18 10.12 9.34 -0.34
N PRO A 19 8.94 9.57 -0.93
CA PRO A 19 8.20 8.55 -1.65
C PRO A 19 9.00 7.98 -2.83
N VAL A 20 8.88 6.67 -3.04
CA VAL A 20 9.52 5.96 -4.15
C VAL A 20 8.54 5.91 -5.33
N LEU A 21 9.02 6.27 -6.52
CA LEU A 21 8.30 6.07 -7.77
C LEU A 21 8.60 4.69 -8.34
N LEU A 22 7.54 3.91 -8.61
CA LEU A 22 7.63 2.59 -9.21
C LEU A 22 6.95 2.61 -10.58
N GLU A 23 7.71 2.28 -11.63
CA GLU A 23 7.15 2.05 -12.97
C GLU A 23 6.68 0.61 -13.09
N LEU A 24 5.42 0.43 -13.44
CA LEU A 24 4.83 -0.87 -13.71
C LEU A 24 5.11 -1.30 -15.16
N PRO A 25 5.06 -2.61 -15.48
CA PRO A 25 5.31 -3.12 -16.84
C PRO A 25 4.40 -2.53 -17.93
N ASP A 26 3.24 -1.99 -17.54
CA ASP A 26 2.27 -1.33 -18.42
C ASP A 26 2.51 0.19 -18.59
N GLY A 27 3.63 0.71 -18.07
CA GLY A 27 4.01 2.11 -18.14
C GLY A 27 3.31 3.00 -17.10
N ARG A 28 2.45 2.45 -16.23
CA ARG A 28 1.89 3.22 -15.10
C ARG A 28 2.95 3.50 -14.06
N ILE A 29 2.82 4.64 -13.40
CA ILE A 29 3.67 5.05 -12.28
C ILE A 29 2.87 5.02 -11.00
N ARG A 30 3.47 4.42 -9.98
CA ARG A 30 2.90 4.30 -8.64
C ARG A 30 3.79 5.02 -7.64
N ILE A 31 3.17 5.75 -6.73
CA ILE A 31 3.85 6.25 -5.54
C ILE A 31 3.66 5.22 -4.44
N GLN A 32 4.75 4.85 -3.79
CA GLN A 32 4.73 4.09 -2.55
C GLN A 32 5.58 4.81 -1.51
N SER A 33 5.18 4.75 -0.25
CA SER A 33 6.13 5.08 0.82
C SER A 33 7.29 4.06 0.76
N PRO A 34 8.53 4.47 1.01
CA PRO A 34 9.64 3.52 1.13
C PRO A 34 9.38 2.51 2.25
N VAL A 35 9.75 1.26 2.01
CA VAL A 35 9.69 0.17 2.99
C VAL A 35 10.96 0.24 3.85
N TYR A 36 10.89 0.87 5.02
CA TYR A 36 12.03 0.88 5.95
C TYR A 36 12.14 -0.40 6.79
N SER A 37 11.06 -1.15 6.86
CA SER A 37 10.95 -2.40 7.59
C SER A 37 9.89 -3.27 6.94
N LEU A 38 10.01 -4.58 7.15
CA LEU A 38 8.99 -5.54 6.70
C LEU A 38 7.61 -5.06 7.19
N PRO A 39 6.60 -4.95 6.31
CA PRO A 39 5.26 -4.56 6.73
C PRO A 39 4.68 -5.60 7.69
N LEU A 40 3.66 -5.22 8.46
CA LEU A 40 2.98 -6.15 9.36
C LEU A 40 2.04 -7.09 8.62
N ALA A 41 1.51 -6.63 7.48
CA ALA A 41 0.80 -7.47 6.53
C ALA A 41 0.89 -6.92 5.10
N TYR A 42 0.74 -7.80 4.12
CA TYR A 42 0.54 -7.47 2.71
C TYR A 42 -0.65 -8.27 2.17
N VAL A 43 -1.57 -7.61 1.48
CA VAL A 43 -2.73 -8.25 0.83
C VAL A 43 -2.53 -8.22 -0.67
N SER A 44 -2.40 -9.41 -1.26
CA SER A 44 -2.28 -9.65 -2.70
C SER A 44 -3.62 -10.06 -3.28
N ARG A 45 -4.22 -9.20 -4.09
CA ARG A 45 -5.44 -9.46 -4.86
C ARG A 45 -5.19 -10.44 -6.00
N ARG A 46 -4.00 -10.41 -6.60
CA ARG A 46 -3.65 -11.31 -7.71
C ARG A 46 -3.57 -12.76 -7.26
N GLU A 47 -2.99 -12.97 -6.09
CA GLU A 47 -2.77 -14.33 -5.56
C GLU A 47 -3.87 -14.79 -4.61
N SER A 48 -4.83 -13.92 -4.26
CA SER A 48 -5.80 -14.15 -3.19
C SER A 48 -5.12 -14.60 -1.89
N LYS A 49 -4.06 -13.87 -1.50
CA LYS A 49 -3.27 -14.13 -0.29
C LYS A 49 -3.19 -12.92 0.62
N ILE A 50 -3.18 -13.19 1.91
CA ILE A 50 -2.73 -12.25 2.94
C ILE A 50 -1.47 -12.81 3.58
N TYR A 51 -0.38 -12.05 3.48
CA TYR A 51 0.85 -12.29 4.20
C TYR A 51 0.79 -11.50 5.50
N VAL A 52 1.00 -12.10 6.66
CA VAL A 52 0.82 -11.42 7.95
C VAL A 52 1.83 -11.88 8.99
N ALA A 53 2.33 -10.94 9.78
CA ALA A 53 3.20 -11.23 10.92
C ALA A 53 2.36 -11.86 12.04
N TYR A 54 2.80 -13.00 12.59
CA TYR A 54 2.07 -13.74 13.61
C TYR A 54 1.67 -12.86 14.80
N GLU A 55 2.59 -12.06 15.33
CA GLU A 55 2.35 -11.17 16.46
C GLU A 55 1.36 -10.03 16.17
N SER A 56 1.19 -9.67 14.89
CA SER A 56 0.32 -8.56 14.46
C SER A 56 -1.02 -9.04 13.92
N ARG A 57 -1.23 -10.36 13.81
CA ARG A 57 -2.40 -10.99 13.18
C ARG A 57 -3.74 -10.45 13.71
N ILE A 58 -3.89 -10.34 15.03
CA ILE A 58 -5.12 -9.82 15.66
C ILE A 58 -5.31 -8.34 15.35
N GLY A 59 -4.25 -7.53 15.47
CA GLY A 59 -4.35 -6.10 15.18
C GLY A 59 -4.69 -5.84 13.72
N VAL A 60 -4.09 -6.60 12.80
CA VAL A 60 -4.37 -6.55 11.37
C VAL A 60 -5.80 -6.98 11.07
N SER A 61 -6.30 -8.07 11.67
CA SER A 61 -7.69 -8.50 11.45
C SER A 61 -8.69 -7.46 11.92
N VAL A 62 -8.43 -6.81 13.06
CA VAL A 62 -9.28 -5.72 13.57
C VAL A 62 -9.24 -4.49 12.67
N LEU A 63 -8.04 -4.04 12.26
CA LEU A 63 -7.88 -2.89 11.37
C LEU A 63 -8.64 -3.09 10.05
N LEU A 64 -8.58 -4.29 9.51
CA LEU A 64 -9.19 -4.64 8.23
C LEU A 64 -10.66 -5.04 8.36
N ALA A 65 -11.23 -5.07 9.56
CA ALA A 65 -12.55 -5.65 9.84
C ALA A 65 -12.70 -7.06 9.23
N ALA A 66 -11.62 -7.84 9.25
CA ALA A 66 -11.57 -9.14 8.61
C ALA A 66 -12.27 -10.20 9.44
N HIS A 67 -13.12 -11.00 8.81
CA HIS A 67 -13.67 -12.21 9.40
C HIS A 67 -12.83 -13.41 8.99
N ILE A 68 -12.30 -14.15 9.97
CA ILE A 68 -11.48 -15.34 9.72
C ILE A 68 -12.33 -16.58 9.95
N SER A 69 -12.50 -17.37 8.90
CA SER A 69 -13.24 -18.62 8.95
C SER A 69 -12.58 -19.63 9.90
N VAL A 70 -13.31 -20.11 10.90
CA VAL A 70 -12.80 -21.12 11.85
C VAL A 70 -12.61 -22.50 11.18
N SER A 71 -13.40 -22.81 10.15
CA SER A 71 -13.36 -24.11 9.48
C SER A 71 -12.33 -24.18 8.34
N SER A 72 -12.06 -23.06 7.68
CA SER A 72 -11.16 -23.03 6.52
C SER A 72 -9.89 -22.19 6.72
N GLY A 73 -9.83 -21.38 7.77
CA GLY A 73 -8.72 -20.43 8.00
C GLY A 73 -8.68 -19.25 7.02
N LEU A 74 -9.61 -19.18 6.06
CA LEU A 74 -9.68 -18.10 5.07
C LEU A 74 -10.06 -16.78 5.72
N TRP A 75 -9.37 -15.73 5.31
CA TRP A 75 -9.66 -14.35 5.66
C TRP A 75 -10.68 -13.78 4.70
N ARG A 76 -11.76 -13.21 5.23
CA ARG A 76 -12.73 -12.43 4.47
C ARG A 76 -12.54 -10.97 4.79
N ILE A 77 -12.05 -10.20 3.83
CA ILE A 77 -11.70 -8.80 4.04
C ILE A 77 -12.66 -7.92 3.22
N PRO A 78 -13.40 -7.00 3.86
CA PRO A 78 -14.26 -6.04 3.15
C PRO A 78 -13.47 -5.16 2.18
N LEU A 79 -14.11 -4.80 1.07
CA LEU A 79 -13.60 -3.79 0.14
C LEU A 79 -13.73 -2.39 0.75
N LEU A 80 -12.99 -1.44 0.18
CA LEU A 80 -13.14 -0.04 0.55
C LEU A 80 -14.57 0.44 0.23
N GLY A 81 -15.26 0.96 1.24
CA GLY A 81 -16.63 1.44 1.11
C GLY A 81 -17.71 0.40 1.41
N ASP A 82 -17.34 -0.86 1.63
CA ASP A 82 -18.28 -1.89 2.12
C ASP A 82 -18.81 -1.51 3.51
N ASP A 83 -20.06 -1.89 3.78
CA ASP A 83 -20.61 -1.87 5.14
C ASP A 83 -20.02 -3.04 5.93
N VAL A 84 -19.12 -2.74 6.87
CA VAL A 84 -18.45 -3.74 7.71
C VAL A 84 -19.40 -4.48 8.66
N GLY A 85 -20.65 -4.00 8.82
CA GLY A 85 -21.69 -4.70 9.57
C GLY A 85 -22.34 -5.84 8.79
N VAL A 86 -22.15 -5.90 7.46
CA VAL A 86 -22.72 -6.94 6.59
C VAL A 86 -21.72 -8.08 6.43
N PRO A 87 -22.09 -9.33 6.78
CA PRO A 87 -21.21 -10.48 6.59
C PRO A 87 -20.85 -10.70 5.10
N ILE A 88 -19.60 -11.08 4.85
CA ILE A 88 -19.14 -11.50 3.53
C ILE A 88 -19.44 -12.98 3.36
N ASP A 89 -20.08 -13.33 2.24
CA ASP A 89 -20.41 -14.72 1.89
C ASP A 89 -19.17 -15.58 1.70
N ALA A 90 -19.26 -16.85 2.08
CA ALA A 90 -18.21 -17.82 1.81
C ALA A 90 -18.11 -18.10 0.30
N GLY A 91 -16.89 -18.19 -0.21
CA GLY A 91 -16.63 -18.37 -1.65
C GLY A 91 -16.59 -17.08 -2.46
N ASP A 92 -16.69 -15.90 -1.83
CA ASP A 92 -16.44 -14.63 -2.50
C ASP A 92 -14.96 -14.51 -2.86
N ALA A 93 -14.61 -14.87 -4.09
CA ALA A 93 -13.24 -14.91 -4.58
C ALA A 93 -12.56 -13.53 -4.58
N GLU A 94 -13.32 -12.45 -4.58
CA GLU A 94 -12.75 -11.11 -4.46
C GLU A 94 -12.40 -10.77 -3.02
N ARG A 95 -13.04 -11.38 -2.03
CA ARG A 95 -12.85 -11.02 -0.62
C ARG A 95 -12.22 -12.11 0.23
N GLU A 96 -12.02 -13.31 -0.31
CA GLU A 96 -11.37 -14.43 0.36
C GLU A 96 -9.87 -14.53 0.08
N PHE A 97 -9.09 -14.63 1.16
CA PHE A 97 -7.64 -14.69 1.11
C PHE A 97 -7.11 -15.86 1.95
N VAL A 98 -6.09 -16.54 1.44
CA VAL A 98 -5.32 -17.54 2.17
C VAL A 98 -4.23 -16.85 2.99
N GLU A 99 -4.10 -17.24 4.26
CA GLU A 99 -3.07 -16.71 5.16
C GLU A 99 -1.70 -17.35 4.89
N HIS A 100 -0.67 -16.50 4.83
CA HIS A 100 0.74 -16.86 4.73
C HIS A 100 1.57 -16.07 5.74
N ASP A 101 2.73 -16.60 6.13
CA ASP A 101 3.67 -15.85 6.96
C ASP A 101 4.25 -14.67 6.16
N ILE A 102 4.37 -13.50 6.81
CA ILE A 102 4.93 -12.31 6.16
C ILE A 102 6.36 -12.47 5.64
N ARG A 103 7.13 -13.41 6.19
CA ARG A 103 8.49 -13.74 5.71
C ARG A 103 8.49 -14.45 4.36
N GLU A 104 7.35 -14.98 3.92
CA GLU A 104 7.16 -15.56 2.59
C GLU A 104 6.82 -14.49 1.54
N TRP A 105 6.52 -13.27 1.96
CA TRP A 105 6.21 -12.18 1.04
C TRP A 105 7.48 -11.71 0.32
N ASP A 106 7.42 -11.67 -1.00
CA ASP A 106 8.48 -11.10 -1.84
C ASP A 106 8.34 -9.57 -1.90
N PRO A 107 9.29 -8.79 -1.33
CA PRO A 107 9.24 -7.33 -1.37
C PRO A 107 9.46 -6.74 -2.78
N GLU A 108 9.99 -7.53 -3.72
CA GLU A 108 10.15 -7.12 -5.12
C GLU A 108 8.88 -7.40 -5.95
N MET A 109 7.88 -8.08 -5.37
CA MET A 109 6.59 -8.30 -6.01
C MET A 109 5.93 -6.96 -6.33
N LEU A 110 5.70 -6.73 -7.62
CA LEU A 110 5.02 -5.52 -8.08
C LEU A 110 3.54 -5.53 -7.64
N PRO A 111 3.10 -4.55 -6.83
CA PRO A 111 1.73 -4.50 -6.37
C PRO A 111 0.78 -4.20 -7.53
N ILE A 112 -0.43 -4.77 -7.48
CA ILE A 112 -1.51 -4.47 -8.43
C ILE A 112 -2.58 -3.55 -7.84
N GLU A 113 -3.53 -3.13 -8.67
CA GLU A 113 -4.68 -2.36 -8.18
C GLU A 113 -5.47 -3.17 -7.14
N GLY A 114 -5.83 -2.51 -6.04
CA GLY A 114 -6.48 -3.16 -4.90
C GLY A 114 -5.54 -3.84 -3.91
N ASP A 115 -4.26 -4.03 -4.24
CA ASP A 115 -3.26 -4.44 -3.25
C ASP A 115 -3.04 -3.31 -2.23
N TYR A 116 -2.71 -3.70 -1.02
CA TYR A 116 -2.33 -2.78 0.05
C TYR A 116 -1.47 -3.50 1.08
N ARG A 117 -0.82 -2.71 1.92
CA ARG A 117 -0.05 -3.21 3.05
C ARG A 117 -0.48 -2.55 4.34
N VAL A 118 -0.23 -3.24 5.45
CA VAL A 118 -0.42 -2.71 6.80
C VAL A 118 0.94 -2.47 7.42
N GLN A 119 1.14 -1.27 7.97
CA GLN A 119 2.37 -0.84 8.60
C GLN A 119 2.10 -0.29 10.01
N LYS A 120 3.17 -0.15 10.78
CA LYS A 120 3.14 0.72 11.96
C LYS A 120 3.10 2.18 11.51
N GLY A 121 2.22 2.96 12.11
CA GLY A 121 2.10 4.38 11.86
C GLY A 121 0.68 4.91 11.97
N ALA A 122 0.55 6.23 11.87
CA ALA A 122 -0.73 6.92 11.77
C ALA A 122 -1.09 7.14 10.29
N PRO A 123 -2.37 6.97 9.90
CA PRO A 123 -2.84 7.38 8.58
C PRO A 123 -2.61 8.89 8.41
N THR A 124 -1.91 9.26 7.34
CA THR A 124 -1.63 10.66 7.03
C THR A 124 -1.96 10.94 5.56
N LEU A 125 -2.63 12.07 5.32
CA LEU A 125 -2.88 12.55 3.96
C LEU A 125 -1.62 13.28 3.49
N ARG A 126 -1.02 12.81 2.41
CA ARG A 126 0.14 13.44 1.78
C ARG A 126 -0.29 14.04 0.45
N GLU A 127 0.11 15.29 0.23
CA GLU A 127 0.03 15.88 -1.09
C GLU A 127 1.34 15.62 -1.82
N VAL A 128 1.27 14.92 -2.95
CA VAL A 128 2.44 14.67 -3.78
C VAL A 128 2.29 15.42 -5.09
N SER A 129 3.26 16.29 -5.36
CA SER A 129 3.47 16.90 -6.68
C SER A 129 4.85 16.51 -7.16
N LEU A 130 4.91 15.97 -8.37
CA LEU A 130 6.15 15.59 -9.03
C LEU A 130 6.48 16.64 -10.08
N HIS A 131 7.67 17.20 -10.00
CA HIS A 131 8.22 18.07 -11.02
C HIS A 131 9.58 17.53 -11.44
N CYS A 132 9.66 17.00 -12.66
CA CYS A 132 10.89 16.47 -13.23
C CYS A 132 11.58 15.44 -12.32
N VAL A 133 10.87 14.38 -11.95
CA VAL A 133 11.47 13.26 -11.20
C VAL A 133 11.95 12.19 -12.18
N PRO A 134 13.19 11.69 -12.07
CA PRO A 134 13.66 10.59 -12.93
C PRO A 134 12.98 9.29 -12.50
N VAL A 135 12.36 8.58 -13.44
CA VAL A 135 11.76 7.26 -13.18
C VAL A 135 12.85 6.20 -13.15
N LEU A 136 13.77 6.28 -14.12
CA LEU A 136 15.05 5.58 -14.24
C LEU A 136 15.97 6.51 -15.07
N PRO A 137 17.31 6.45 -14.91
CA PRO A 137 18.24 7.35 -15.64
C PRO A 137 18.05 7.36 -17.17
N GLU A 138 17.49 6.28 -17.73
CA GLU A 138 17.40 6.04 -19.17
C GLU A 138 15.99 6.24 -19.74
N LYS A 139 14.97 6.41 -18.90
CA LYS A 139 13.55 6.43 -19.31
C LYS A 139 12.87 7.80 -19.25
N GLY A 140 13.64 8.86 -18.98
CA GLY A 140 13.14 10.22 -18.99
C GLY A 140 12.61 10.72 -17.65
N TRP A 141 11.82 11.79 -17.70
CA TRP A 141 11.40 12.59 -16.56
C TRP A 141 9.88 12.60 -16.45
N VAL A 142 9.37 12.52 -15.22
CA VAL A 142 7.92 12.59 -14.97
C VAL A 142 7.56 13.81 -14.15
N SER A 143 6.46 14.43 -14.55
CA SER A 143 5.82 15.55 -13.87
C SER A 143 4.33 15.28 -13.77
N GLY A 144 3.72 15.62 -12.64
CA GLY A 144 2.28 15.47 -12.42
C GLY A 144 1.87 15.80 -10.99
N GLY A 145 0.57 15.80 -10.75
CA GLY A 145 -0.03 16.21 -9.48
C GLY A 145 -0.60 17.63 -9.51
N PRO A 146 -1.01 18.17 -8.34
CA PRO A 146 -0.94 17.53 -7.03
C PRO A 146 -1.94 16.39 -6.86
N TRP A 147 -1.54 15.32 -6.18
CA TRP A 147 -2.43 14.23 -5.75
C TRP A 147 -2.44 14.11 -4.24
N SER A 148 -3.61 13.85 -3.68
CA SER A 148 -3.75 13.51 -2.26
C SER A 148 -3.74 11.99 -2.10
N ILE A 149 -2.70 11.45 -1.47
CA ILE A 149 -2.55 10.03 -1.20
C ILE A 149 -2.59 9.76 0.30
N MET A 150 -3.21 8.66 0.70
CA MET A 150 -3.17 8.19 2.08
C MET A 150 -1.93 7.32 2.26
N GLY A 151 -1.03 7.75 3.15
CA GLY A 151 0.15 6.99 3.55
C GLY A 151 0.18 6.70 5.04
N CYS A 152 1.21 5.99 5.48
CA CYS A 152 1.46 5.71 6.89
C CYS A 152 2.65 6.52 7.39
N ASP A 153 2.45 7.31 8.44
CA ASP A 153 3.53 8.00 9.16
C ASP A 153 4.06 7.12 10.30
N GLY A 154 5.28 6.62 10.14
CA GLY A 154 5.89 5.62 11.04
C GLY A 154 6.26 6.11 12.44
N VAL A 155 6.01 7.37 12.77
CA VAL A 155 6.30 7.94 14.10
C VAL A 155 5.32 7.43 15.17
N ALA A 156 4.12 7.00 14.79
CA ALA A 156 3.10 6.54 15.74
C ALA A 156 3.07 5.01 15.89
N ASP A 157 2.80 4.52 17.10
CA ASP A 157 2.65 3.07 17.40
C ASP A 157 1.23 2.55 17.10
N GLN A 158 0.60 3.09 16.06
CA GLN A 158 -0.71 2.65 15.57
C GLN A 158 -0.54 1.69 14.38
N LEU A 159 -1.64 1.11 13.90
CA LEU A 159 -1.66 0.38 12.63
C LEU A 159 -2.28 1.26 11.56
N CYS A 160 -1.66 1.26 10.38
CA CYS A 160 -2.11 2.02 9.24
C CYS A 160 -2.15 1.14 7.99
N ARG A 161 -3.23 1.28 7.21
CA ARG A 161 -3.39 0.64 5.90
C ARG A 161 -2.96 1.63 4.81
N GLU A 162 -1.93 1.26 4.07
CA GLU A 162 -1.46 2.00 2.90
C GLU A 162 -1.97 1.32 1.64
N VAL A 163 -2.89 1.98 0.94
CA VAL A 163 -3.41 1.54 -0.35
C VAL A 163 -2.51 2.11 -1.43
N PHE A 164 -1.97 1.25 -2.28
CA PHE A 164 -1.05 1.72 -3.32
C PHE A 164 -1.84 2.51 -4.38
N ALA A 165 -1.52 3.79 -4.56
CA ALA A 165 -2.21 4.66 -5.51
C ALA A 165 -1.44 4.76 -6.84
N SER A 166 -2.11 4.47 -7.96
CA SER A 166 -1.59 4.81 -9.30
C SER A 166 -1.83 6.30 -9.57
N ILE A 167 -0.76 7.01 -9.93
CA ILE A 167 -0.81 8.48 -10.10
C ILE A 167 -0.73 8.92 -11.57
N GLY A 168 -0.37 8.02 -12.49
CA GLY A 168 -0.35 8.35 -13.91
C GLY A 168 0.32 7.28 -14.76
N GLN A 169 0.58 7.62 -16.01
CA GLN A 169 1.40 6.84 -16.95
C GLN A 169 2.63 7.66 -17.33
N GLY A 170 3.80 7.02 -17.30
CA GLY A 170 5.03 7.59 -17.86
C GLY A 170 4.94 7.61 -19.39
N ARG A 171 5.53 8.63 -20.01
CA ARG A 171 5.75 8.70 -21.46
C ARG A 171 7.23 8.82 -21.74
#